data_AF-A0A317N798-F1
#
_entry.id   AF-A0A317N798-F1
#
_cell.length_a   1.000
_cell.length_b   1.000
_cell.length_c   1.000
_cell.angle_alpha   90.00
_cell.angle_beta   90.00
_cell.angle_gamma   90.00
#
_symmetry.space_group_name_H-M   'P 1'
#
loop_
_entity.id
_entity.type
_entity.pdbx_description
1 polymer ?
#
loop_
_entity_poly.entity_id
_entity_poly.type
_entity_poly.pdbx_seq_one_letter_code
_entity_poly.pdbx_strand_id
1 'polypeptide(L)'
;MKSLRKLAVGVTAAGLIGASTLLAAPAQAQPPGHCSVNPIAGTGAFSQCGDPVWHQVRVTCWAWWNWFSSYERYGQPAFGGFHSETACDLPFSMQTWQVIVY
;
A
#
# COMPACT_ATOMS: atom_id res chain seq x y z
N MET A 1 -26.34 33.75 -6.05
CA MET A 1 -24.99 33.32 -5.57
C MET A 1 -24.98 32.18 -4.54
N LYS A 2 -26.09 31.81 -3.87
CA LYS A 2 -26.10 30.71 -2.87
C LYS A 2 -26.12 29.30 -3.49
N SER A 3 -26.62 29.13 -4.71
CA SER A 3 -26.80 27.82 -5.35
C SER A 3 -25.51 27.22 -5.94
N LEU A 4 -24.53 28.05 -6.33
CA LEU A 4 -23.24 27.56 -6.84
C LEU A 4 -22.41 26.84 -5.75
N ARG A 5 -22.49 27.28 -4.49
CA ARG A 5 -21.74 26.67 -3.39
C ARG A 5 -22.20 25.25 -3.07
N LYS A 6 -23.47 24.92 -3.32
CA LYS A 6 -24.02 23.57 -3.08
C LYS A 6 -23.58 22.55 -4.14
N LEU A 7 -23.36 23.00 -5.38
CA LEU A 7 -22.85 22.14 -6.46
C LEU A 7 -21.39 21.73 -6.22
N ALA A 8 -20.55 22.62 -5.70
CA ALA A 8 -19.14 22.32 -5.44
C ALA A 8 -18.94 21.18 -4.41
N VAL A 9 -19.81 21.09 -3.39
CA VAL A 9 -19.71 20.05 -2.34
C VAL A 9 -20.17 18.67 -2.85
N GLY A 10 -21.12 18.62 -3.79
CA GLY A 10 -21.59 17.37 -4.37
C GLY A 10 -20.56 16.69 -5.26
N VAL A 11 -19.76 17.47 -6.01
CA VAL A 11 -18.76 16.95 -6.93
C VAL A 11 -17.58 16.31 -6.20
N THR A 12 -17.19 16.83 -5.03
CA THR A 12 -16.13 16.23 -4.21
C THR A 12 -16.51 14.88 -3.61
N ALA A 13 -17.77 14.69 -3.22
CA ALA A 13 -18.24 13.42 -2.67
C ALA A 13 -18.31 12.30 -3.74
N ALA A 14 -18.70 12.65 -4.97
CA ALA A 14 -18.74 11.70 -6.08
C ALA A 14 -17.33 11.25 -6.53
N GLY A 15 -16.34 12.14 -6.47
CA GLY A 15 -14.94 11.80 -6.79
C GLY A 15 -14.32 10.78 -5.82
N LEU A 16 -14.67 10.86 -4.52
CA LEU A 16 -14.16 9.93 -3.51
C LEU A 16 -14.73 8.52 -3.66
N ILE A 17 -15.99 8.39 -4.08
CA ILE A 17 -16.64 7.08 -4.30
C ILE A 17 -16.10 6.42 -5.58
N GLY A 18 -15.74 7.19 -6.60
CA GLY A 18 -15.13 6.69 -7.83
C GLY A 18 -13.73 6.06 -7.66
N ALA A 19 -13.02 6.38 -6.58
CA ALA A 19 -11.71 5.78 -6.29
C ALA A 19 -11.82 4.35 -5.71
N SER A 20 -13.01 3.93 -5.26
CA SER A 20 -13.24 2.62 -4.63
C SER A 20 -13.16 1.44 -5.61
N THR A 21 -13.34 1.68 -6.91
CA THR A 21 -13.36 0.62 -7.93
C THR A 21 -11.98 0.21 -8.42
N LEU A 22 -10.90 0.82 -7.90
CA LEU A 22 -9.52 0.45 -8.21
C LEU A 22 -8.91 -0.52 -7.19
N LEU A 23 -9.68 -1.09 -6.27
CA LEU A 23 -9.22 -2.14 -5.35
C LEU A 23 -9.03 -3.52 -6.02
N ALA A 24 -8.78 -3.55 -7.32
CA ALA A 24 -8.14 -4.70 -7.94
C ALA A 24 -6.69 -4.70 -7.48
N ALA A 25 -6.39 -5.47 -6.45
CA ALA A 25 -5.03 -5.76 -6.02
C ALA A 25 -4.19 -6.07 -7.27
N PRO A 26 -3.19 -5.26 -7.62
CA PRO A 26 -2.35 -5.59 -8.76
C PRO A 26 -1.62 -6.89 -8.41
N ALA A 27 -1.75 -7.91 -9.27
CA ALA A 27 -0.88 -9.06 -9.22
C ALA A 27 0.56 -8.55 -9.49
N GLN A 28 1.31 -8.31 -8.42
CA GLN A 28 2.68 -7.81 -8.49
C GLN A 28 3.61 -8.94 -8.90
N ALA A 29 4.57 -8.62 -9.78
CA ALA A 29 5.54 -9.57 -10.30
C ALA A 29 6.40 -10.17 -9.17
N GLN A 30 6.46 -11.49 -9.07
CA GLN A 30 7.43 -12.19 -8.23
C GLN A 30 8.87 -11.81 -8.67
N PRO A 31 9.70 -11.23 -7.79
CA PRO A 31 11.12 -11.05 -8.06
C PRO A 31 11.86 -12.39 -8.12
N PRO A 32 13.06 -12.43 -8.72
CA PRO A 32 13.94 -13.61 -8.65
C PRO A 32 14.26 -13.91 -7.17
N GLY A 33 14.11 -15.18 -6.76
CA GLY A 33 14.21 -15.61 -5.35
C GLY A 33 12.91 -16.15 -4.73
N HIS A 34 11.88 -16.42 -5.54
CA HIS A 34 10.58 -16.98 -5.09
C HIS A 34 9.92 -16.18 -3.94
N CYS A 35 10.14 -14.86 -3.91
CA CYS A 35 9.54 -13.99 -2.91
C CYS A 35 8.12 -13.61 -3.33
N SER A 36 7.15 -13.96 -2.49
CA SER A 36 5.76 -13.52 -2.61
C SER A 36 5.49 -12.37 -1.67
N VAL A 37 4.76 -11.35 -2.09
CA VAL A 37 4.30 -10.25 -1.24
C VAL A 37 2.79 -10.30 -1.12
N ASN A 38 2.29 -10.35 0.11
CA ASN A 38 0.88 -10.52 0.41
C ASN A 38 0.37 -9.34 1.25
N PRO A 39 -0.75 -8.71 0.84
CA PRO A 39 -1.36 -7.65 1.59
C PRO A 39 -2.09 -8.18 2.83
N ILE A 40 -2.05 -7.42 3.91
CA ILE A 40 -2.74 -7.62 5.19
C ILE A 40 -3.89 -6.62 5.25
N ALA A 41 -5.07 -7.03 4.79
CA ALA A 41 -6.33 -6.29 4.91
C ALA A 41 -6.23 -4.78 4.58
N GLY A 42 -5.51 -4.41 3.51
CA GLY A 42 -5.35 -3.01 3.10
C GLY A 42 -4.59 -2.11 4.08
N THR A 43 -3.93 -2.68 5.09
CA THR A 43 -3.29 -1.96 6.19
C THR A 43 -1.78 -2.19 6.23
N GLY A 44 -1.30 -3.32 5.75
CA GLY A 44 0.14 -3.60 5.63
C GLY A 44 0.39 -4.70 4.62
N ALA A 45 1.64 -5.11 4.49
CA ALA A 45 2.00 -6.25 3.66
C ALA A 45 3.19 -7.00 4.28
N PHE A 46 3.24 -8.30 3.99
CA PHE A 46 4.37 -9.15 4.33
C PHE A 46 4.91 -9.82 3.09
N SER A 47 6.20 -10.12 3.06
CA SER A 47 6.84 -10.96 2.06
C SER A 47 7.33 -12.25 2.69
N GLN A 48 7.23 -13.31 1.92
CA GLN A 48 7.80 -14.62 2.23
C GLN A 48 8.62 -15.10 1.03
N CYS A 49 9.86 -15.49 1.26
CA CYS A 49 10.75 -16.02 0.25
C CYS A 49 10.99 -17.51 0.47
N GLY A 50 11.14 -18.27 -0.63
CA GLY A 50 11.47 -19.70 -0.56
C GLY A 50 12.90 -19.97 -0.09
N ASP A 51 13.80 -19.03 -0.35
CA ASP A 51 15.22 -19.09 0.01
C ASP A 51 15.59 -17.90 0.92
N PRO A 52 16.62 -18.03 1.78
CA PRO A 52 17.08 -16.95 2.63
C PRO A 52 17.80 -15.90 1.78
N VAL A 53 17.10 -14.82 1.48
CA VAL A 53 17.62 -13.71 0.67
C VAL A 53 17.40 -12.39 1.38
N TRP A 54 18.34 -11.45 1.21
CA TRP A 54 18.17 -10.12 1.75
C TRP A 54 17.08 -9.39 0.97
N HIS A 55 15.93 -9.19 1.60
CA HIS A 55 14.78 -8.57 0.98
C HIS A 55 14.00 -7.71 1.97
N GLN A 56 13.22 -6.78 1.45
CA GLN A 56 12.37 -5.88 2.24
C GLN A 56 11.03 -5.68 1.54
N VAL A 57 9.93 -5.73 2.31
CA VAL A 57 8.65 -5.21 1.82
C VAL A 57 8.71 -3.70 1.78
N ARG A 58 8.29 -3.11 0.66
CA ARG A 58 7.96 -1.69 0.55
C ARG A 58 6.46 -1.53 0.39
N VAL A 59 5.83 -0.78 1.29
CA VAL A 59 4.43 -0.35 1.12
C VAL A 59 4.38 1.15 0.89
N THR A 60 3.44 1.59 0.04
CA THR A 60 3.04 2.99 -0.07
C THR A 60 1.74 3.18 0.66
N CYS A 61 1.72 4.11 1.59
CA CYS A 61 0.60 4.43 2.46
C CYS A 61 0.06 5.81 2.13
N TRP A 62 -1.25 5.98 2.13
CA TRP A 62 -1.90 7.26 2.03
C TRP A 62 -2.10 7.88 3.42
N ALA A 63 -1.88 9.18 3.55
CA ALA A 63 -2.19 9.91 4.78
C ALA A 63 -2.74 11.30 4.45
N TRP A 64 -3.96 11.58 4.89
CA TRP A 64 -4.58 12.90 4.74
C TRP A 64 -3.85 14.02 5.48
N TRP A 65 -3.06 13.68 6.51
CA TRP A 65 -2.22 14.63 7.25
C TRP A 65 -0.83 14.84 6.65
N ASN A 66 -0.43 14.01 5.68
CA ASN A 66 0.86 14.17 5.03
C ASN A 66 0.70 15.18 3.87
N TRP A 67 1.61 16.14 3.78
CA TRP A 67 1.63 17.16 2.71
C TRP A 67 1.67 16.55 1.30
N PHE A 68 2.30 15.37 1.17
CA PHE A 68 2.38 14.63 -0.10
C PHE A 68 1.20 13.66 -0.30
N SER A 69 0.29 13.56 0.67
CA SER A 69 -0.81 12.59 0.72
C SER A 69 -0.39 11.12 0.66
N SER A 70 0.89 10.80 0.46
CA SER A 70 1.45 9.45 0.45
C SER A 70 2.84 9.40 1.11
N TYR A 71 3.17 8.28 1.73
CA TYR A 71 4.49 7.99 2.28
C TYR A 71 4.85 6.51 2.10
N GLU A 72 6.14 6.22 1.99
CA GLU A 72 6.63 4.85 1.89
C GLU A 72 7.05 4.32 3.25
N ARG A 73 6.86 3.02 3.47
CA ARG A 73 7.43 2.29 4.59
C ARG A 73 8.12 1.02 4.12
N TYR A 74 9.23 0.72 4.76
CA TYR A 74 10.06 -0.44 4.48
C TYR A 74 9.99 -1.38 5.68
N GLY A 75 9.74 -2.65 5.40
CA GLY A 75 9.81 -3.73 6.38
C GLY A 75 11.25 -4.14 6.61
N GLN A 76 11.57 -4.49 7.85
CA GLN A 76 12.84 -5.14 8.12
C GLN A 76 12.77 -6.62 7.74
N PRO A 77 13.87 -7.20 7.23
CA PRO A 77 13.98 -8.64 7.10
C PRO A 77 14.02 -9.27 8.49
N ALA A 78 13.12 -10.21 8.71
CA ALA A 78 12.99 -11.04 9.89
C ALA A 78 13.22 -12.52 9.51
N PHE A 79 13.37 -13.37 10.52
CA PHE A 79 13.53 -14.82 10.33
C PHE A 79 14.62 -15.19 9.32
N GLY A 80 15.83 -14.61 9.44
CA GLY A 80 16.96 -14.99 8.58
C GLY A 80 16.81 -14.64 7.09
N GLY A 81 15.95 -13.69 6.74
CA GLY A 81 15.72 -13.32 5.34
C GLY A 81 14.65 -14.17 4.65
N PHE A 82 13.86 -14.94 5.39
CA PHE A 82 12.69 -15.66 4.85
C PHE A 82 11.39 -14.84 4.94
N HIS A 83 11.33 -13.82 5.80
CA HIS A 83 10.12 -13.03 6.02
C HIS A 83 10.46 -11.55 6.18
N SER A 84 9.60 -10.66 5.69
CA SER A 84 9.67 -9.23 6.00
C SER A 84 8.26 -8.67 6.08
N GLU A 85 7.99 -7.76 7.00
CA GLU A 85 6.65 -7.19 7.15
C GLU A 85 6.70 -5.71 7.52
N THR A 86 5.68 -4.99 7.08
CA THR A 86 5.47 -3.59 7.45
C THR A 86 3.99 -3.22 7.30
N ALA A 87 3.60 -2.13 7.94
CA ALA A 87 2.22 -1.64 7.93
C ALA A 87 2.17 -0.11 7.89
N CYS A 88 1.07 0.39 7.36
CA CYS A 88 0.68 1.78 7.41
C CYS A 88 0.13 2.15 8.79
N ASP A 89 0.19 3.43 9.13
CA ASP A 89 -0.31 3.92 10.43
C ASP A 89 -1.84 3.99 10.47
N LEU A 90 -2.49 3.98 9.30
CA LEU A 90 -3.94 3.96 9.16
C LEU A 90 -4.44 2.65 8.55
N PRO A 91 -5.56 2.12 9.05
CA PRO A 91 -6.25 1.02 8.38
C PRO A 91 -6.74 1.47 7.01
N PHE A 92 -6.71 0.56 6.04
CA PHE A 92 -7.16 0.79 4.65
C PHE A 92 -6.45 1.93 3.91
N SER A 93 -5.27 2.33 4.38
CA SER A 93 -4.48 3.38 3.74
C SER A 93 -3.40 2.85 2.82
N MET A 94 -3.20 1.54 2.75
CA MET A 94 -2.20 0.96 1.87
C MET A 94 -2.62 1.08 0.41
N GLN A 95 -1.81 1.77 -0.38
CA GLN A 95 -2.01 2.00 -1.81
C GLN A 95 -1.26 0.98 -2.66
N THR A 96 0.01 0.74 -2.34
CA THR A 96 0.84 -0.24 -3.05
C THR A 96 1.67 -1.05 -2.07
N TRP A 97 2.04 -2.26 -2.46
CA TRP A 97 2.95 -3.14 -1.72
C TRP A 97 3.83 -3.88 -2.72
N GLN A 98 5.12 -3.93 -2.43
CA GLN A 98 6.14 -4.50 -3.29
C GLN A 98 7.18 -5.18 -2.42
N VAL A 99 7.93 -6.11 -2.99
CA VAL A 99 9.12 -6.67 -2.36
C VAL A 99 10.34 -6.22 -3.15
N ILE A 100 11.34 -5.72 -2.45
CA ILE A 100 12.63 -5.30 -2.98
C ILE A 100 13.64 -6.35 -2.54
N VAL A 101 14.25 -7.02 -3.51
CA VAL A 101 15.33 -7.99 -3.29
C VAL A 101 16.64 -7.30 -3.67
N TYR A 102 17.66 -7.46 -2.83
CA TYR A 102 18.98 -6.84 -2.99
C TYR A 102 20.02 -7.82 -3.54
#